data_AF-A0A1F9R9D1-F1
#
_entry.id   AF-A0A1F9R9D1-F1
#
_cell.length_a   1.000
_cell.length_b   1.000
_cell.length_c   1.000
_cell.angle_alpha   90.00
_cell.angle_beta   90.00
_cell.angle_gamma   90.00
#
_symmetry.space_group_name_H-M   'P 1'
#
loop_
_entity.id
_entity.type
_entity.pdbx_description
1 polymer ?
#
loop_
_entity_poly.entity_id
_entity_poly.type
_entity_poly.pdbx_seq_one_letter_code
_entity_poly.pdbx_strand_id
1 'polypeptide(L)'
;MKVMVDGREFVRGRATGIGRFLSDGLCELAVMKRDWQFVLILNQHSEFVPDFPNLKKLRFTEVFTTFADQVQIPWFIRGEKADVFLSPYYKTPLLSGVPAVVTICDLINLIYPGYARSSAFYRQLFGIYAAKASAILTISDNSKVDIMRLLGVPEEKLSVIYPGVDPGVFYRKRQTAVFRSKYGLDVPYLLYMGNGNPHKNVNGLIAAYNLLSPEFKGRYRLVLCGVGDSEIALEQFSSGSCVRIGYVPDADMAELYSGAELLVFPSFYEGFGLPPLEAMACGCPVVSSRASCMPEVLADACLYFDPDNILDIRDKMQHVLSDASLRAELIRKGYDRAAGYKPERTAAEIVRVIERV
;
A
#
# COMPACT_ATOMS: atom_id res chain seq x y z
N MET A 1 -29.53 -2.70 2.37
CA MET A 1 -28.80 -2.16 1.20
C MET A 1 -27.96 -3.26 0.59
N LYS A 2 -27.81 -3.32 -0.73
CA LYS A 2 -26.98 -4.28 -1.45
C LYS A 2 -25.84 -3.57 -2.15
N VAL A 3 -24.61 -3.83 -1.74
CA VAL A 3 -23.40 -3.20 -2.29
C VAL A 3 -22.67 -4.22 -3.17
N MET A 4 -22.46 -3.89 -4.43
CA MET A 4 -21.65 -4.71 -5.33
C MET A 4 -20.21 -4.21 -5.33
N VAL A 5 -19.25 -5.09 -5.07
CA VAL A 5 -17.83 -4.77 -4.92
C VAL A 5 -17.04 -5.45 -6.03
N ASP A 6 -16.18 -4.71 -6.72
CA ASP A 6 -15.26 -5.27 -7.69
C ASP A 6 -14.05 -5.91 -6.98
N GLY A 7 -14.02 -7.24 -6.96
CA GLY A 7 -13.00 -8.05 -6.30
C GLY A 7 -11.91 -8.59 -7.24
N ARG A 8 -11.80 -8.07 -8.47
CA ARG A 8 -10.83 -8.59 -9.44
C ARG A 8 -9.37 -8.38 -9.05
N GLU A 9 -9.10 -7.54 -8.04
CA GLU A 9 -7.75 -7.32 -7.49
C GLU A 9 -7.21 -8.51 -6.70
N PHE A 10 -8.07 -9.42 -6.25
CA PHE A 10 -7.68 -10.56 -5.43
C PHE A 10 -6.96 -11.65 -6.25
N VAL A 11 -5.86 -11.31 -6.90
CA VAL A 11 -5.12 -12.20 -7.80
C VAL A 11 -4.55 -13.38 -7.04
N ARG A 12 -4.85 -14.59 -7.53
CA ARG A 12 -4.40 -15.85 -6.92
C ARG A 12 -2.88 -15.89 -6.70
N GLY A 13 -2.47 -16.16 -5.47
CA GLY A 13 -1.06 -16.30 -5.10
C GLY A 13 -0.27 -14.99 -5.04
N ARG A 14 -0.94 -13.82 -5.13
CA ARG A 14 -0.29 -12.50 -5.09
C ARG A 14 -1.04 -11.54 -4.17
N ALA A 15 -0.42 -11.11 -3.08
CA ALA A 15 -0.93 -10.00 -2.28
C ALA A 15 -0.44 -8.67 -2.87
N THR A 16 -1.37 -7.76 -3.20
CA THR A 16 -1.06 -6.38 -3.59
C THR A 16 -1.47 -5.41 -2.48
N GLY A 17 -0.99 -4.16 -2.54
CA GLY A 17 -1.42 -3.13 -1.59
C GLY A 17 -2.91 -2.84 -1.68
N ILE A 18 -3.46 -2.74 -2.90
CA ILE A 18 -4.90 -2.54 -3.14
C ILE A 18 -5.70 -3.75 -2.66
N GLY A 19 -5.21 -4.97 -2.93
CA GLY A 19 -5.84 -6.21 -2.47
C GLY A 19 -5.93 -6.30 -0.96
N ARG A 20 -4.86 -5.95 -0.23
CA ARG A 20 -4.87 -5.91 1.25
C ARG A 20 -5.85 -4.87 1.77
N PHE A 21 -5.74 -3.63 1.28
CA PHE A 21 -6.68 -2.56 1.61
C PHE A 21 -8.15 -2.96 1.39
N LEU A 22 -8.46 -3.57 0.25
CA LEU A 22 -9.82 -4.00 -0.09
C LEU A 22 -10.26 -5.18 0.77
N SER A 23 -9.37 -6.14 1.04
CA SER A 23 -9.66 -7.30 1.89
C SER A 23 -10.00 -6.85 3.30
N ASP A 24 -9.12 -6.09 3.93
CA ASP A 24 -9.28 -5.64 5.31
C ASP A 24 -10.51 -4.73 5.44
N GLY A 25 -10.70 -3.82 4.48
CA GLY A 25 -11.88 -2.97 4.41
C GLY A 25 -13.17 -3.78 4.26
N LEU A 26 -13.22 -4.77 3.37
CA LEU A 26 -14.42 -5.59 3.14
C LEU A 26 -14.76 -6.48 4.35
N CYS A 27 -13.75 -7.06 5.02
CA CYS A 27 -13.93 -7.80 6.26
C CYS A 27 -14.62 -6.94 7.32
N GLU A 28 -14.09 -5.73 7.56
CA GLU A 28 -14.65 -4.81 8.56
C GLU A 28 -16.02 -4.25 8.16
N LEU A 29 -16.23 -3.96 6.88
CA LEU A 29 -17.54 -3.56 6.36
C LEU A 29 -18.60 -4.65 6.60
N ALA A 30 -18.27 -5.91 6.32
CA ALA A 30 -19.18 -7.03 6.52
C ALA A 30 -19.58 -7.20 8.00
N VAL A 31 -18.63 -6.96 8.92
CA VAL A 31 -18.88 -7.00 10.37
C VAL A 31 -19.73 -5.81 10.83
N MET A 32 -19.43 -4.60 10.35
CA MET A 32 -20.07 -3.35 10.75
C MET A 32 -21.50 -3.22 10.22
N LYS A 33 -21.76 -3.70 8.99
CA LYS A 33 -23.05 -3.59 8.29
C LYS A 33 -23.66 -4.94 8.02
N ARG A 34 -24.07 -5.64 9.09
CA ARG A 34 -24.74 -6.94 9.02
C ARG A 34 -26.11 -6.90 8.33
N ASP A 35 -26.73 -5.73 8.30
CA ASP A 35 -27.99 -5.43 7.62
C ASP A 35 -27.81 -5.17 6.10
N TRP A 36 -26.57 -5.04 5.63
CA TRP A 36 -26.25 -4.93 4.21
C TRP A 36 -26.01 -6.31 3.60
N GLN A 37 -26.02 -6.37 2.27
CA GLN A 37 -25.65 -7.53 1.47
C GLN A 37 -24.53 -7.14 0.53
N PHE A 38 -23.39 -7.82 0.60
CA PHE A 38 -22.24 -7.56 -0.25
C PHE A 38 -22.20 -8.58 -1.38
N VAL A 39 -22.11 -8.12 -2.63
CA VAL A 39 -21.90 -8.97 -3.80
C VAL A 39 -20.50 -8.73 -4.33
N LEU A 40 -19.59 -9.66 -4.08
CA LEU A 40 -18.20 -9.57 -4.52
C LEU A 40 -18.04 -10.21 -5.91
N ILE A 41 -17.70 -9.41 -6.91
CA ILE A 41 -17.45 -9.89 -8.28
C ILE A 41 -16.00 -10.37 -8.40
N LEU A 42 -15.82 -11.61 -8.86
CA LEU A 42 -14.52 -12.25 -9.03
C LEU A 42 -14.38 -12.78 -10.46
N ASN A 43 -13.22 -12.58 -11.10
CA ASN A 43 -12.92 -13.21 -12.39
C ASN A 43 -12.22 -14.58 -12.19
N GLN A 44 -11.88 -15.25 -13.29
CA GLN A 44 -11.17 -16.54 -13.31
C GLN A 44 -9.77 -16.52 -12.68
N HIS A 45 -9.18 -15.34 -12.45
CA HIS A 45 -7.86 -15.17 -11.84
C HIS A 45 -7.94 -14.74 -10.36
N SER A 46 -9.15 -14.53 -9.84
CA SER A 46 -9.39 -13.97 -8.51
C SER A 46 -9.71 -15.05 -7.47
N GLU A 47 -9.11 -14.94 -6.28
CA GLU A 47 -9.32 -15.80 -5.12
C GLU A 47 -9.48 -14.96 -3.84
N PHE A 48 -10.70 -14.95 -3.29
CA PHE A 48 -11.00 -14.33 -2.01
C PHE A 48 -11.43 -15.40 -1.01
N VAL A 49 -10.56 -15.64 -0.03
CA VAL A 49 -10.73 -16.70 0.99
C VAL A 49 -11.79 -16.34 2.04
N PRO A 50 -11.78 -15.14 2.65
CA PRO A 50 -12.72 -14.81 3.73
C PRO A 50 -14.18 -14.98 3.31
N ASP A 51 -15.03 -15.36 4.26
CA ASP A 51 -16.45 -15.58 4.02
C ASP A 51 -17.28 -15.09 5.20
N PHE A 52 -18.44 -14.49 4.90
CA PHE A 52 -19.31 -13.84 5.89
C PHE A 52 -20.78 -14.11 5.55
N PRO A 53 -21.69 -14.14 6.54
CA PRO A 53 -23.11 -14.45 6.29
C PRO A 53 -23.81 -13.50 5.29
N ASN A 54 -23.33 -12.26 5.17
CA ASN A 54 -23.85 -11.23 4.28
C ASN A 54 -23.01 -11.04 3.00
N LEU A 55 -22.12 -11.98 2.68
CA LEU A 55 -21.30 -11.96 1.47
C LEU A 55 -21.78 -12.99 0.45
N LYS A 56 -22.05 -12.54 -0.76
CA LYS A 56 -22.26 -13.38 -1.95
C LYS A 56 -21.08 -13.20 -2.90
N LYS A 57 -20.39 -14.29 -3.25
CA LYS A 57 -19.31 -14.29 -4.24
C LYS A 57 -19.89 -14.63 -5.62
N LEU A 58 -19.79 -13.70 -6.58
CA LEU A 58 -20.21 -13.88 -7.96
C LEU A 58 -18.98 -14.08 -8.84
N ARG A 59 -18.85 -15.24 -9.45
CA ARG A 59 -17.73 -15.57 -10.35
C ARG A 59 -18.15 -15.46 -11.81
N PHE A 60 -17.29 -14.90 -12.64
CA PHE A 60 -17.50 -14.83 -14.08
C PHE A 60 -16.19 -14.98 -14.86
N THR A 61 -16.30 -15.32 -16.14
CA THR A 61 -15.15 -15.29 -17.06
C THR A 61 -15.03 -13.90 -17.67
N GLU A 62 -13.96 -13.20 -17.31
CA GLU A 62 -13.56 -11.94 -17.93
C GLU A 62 -13.00 -12.22 -19.31
N VAL A 63 -13.63 -11.64 -20.35
CA VAL A 63 -13.17 -11.75 -21.73
C VAL A 63 -11.98 -10.81 -21.97
N PHE A 64 -12.19 -9.53 -21.73
CA PHE A 64 -11.16 -8.50 -21.63
C PHE A 64 -11.66 -7.34 -20.76
N THR A 65 -10.74 -6.61 -20.16
CA THR A 65 -11.04 -5.67 -19.07
C THR A 65 -12.05 -4.59 -19.43
N THR A 66 -11.92 -3.94 -20.57
CA THR A 66 -12.87 -2.89 -20.98
C THR A 66 -14.28 -3.43 -21.21
N PHE A 67 -14.43 -4.65 -21.77
CA PHE A 67 -15.74 -5.26 -21.95
C PHE A 67 -16.35 -5.70 -20.62
N ALA A 68 -15.55 -6.25 -19.73
CA ALA A 68 -16.00 -6.56 -18.38
C ALA A 68 -16.50 -5.29 -17.67
N ASP A 69 -15.72 -4.21 -17.72
CA ASP A 69 -16.01 -2.94 -17.07
C ASP A 69 -17.28 -2.28 -17.60
N GLN A 70 -17.50 -2.29 -18.92
CA GLN A 70 -18.58 -1.53 -19.54
C GLN A 70 -19.83 -2.35 -19.91
N VAL A 71 -19.75 -3.68 -19.90
CA VAL A 71 -20.86 -4.57 -20.29
C VAL A 71 -21.19 -5.59 -19.21
N GLN A 72 -20.22 -6.44 -18.84
CA GLN A 72 -20.51 -7.56 -17.92
C GLN A 72 -20.87 -7.04 -16.51
N ILE A 73 -20.11 -6.08 -15.99
CA ILE A 73 -20.36 -5.50 -14.66
C ILE A 73 -21.73 -4.78 -14.60
N PRO A 74 -22.10 -3.87 -15.52
CA PRO A 74 -23.45 -3.32 -15.57
C PRO A 74 -24.57 -4.35 -15.63
N TRP A 75 -24.36 -5.45 -16.36
CA TRP A 75 -25.32 -6.56 -16.41
C TRP A 75 -25.48 -7.23 -15.04
N PHE A 76 -24.38 -7.50 -14.34
CA PHE A 76 -24.41 -8.04 -12.98
C PHE A 76 -25.03 -7.08 -11.97
N ILE A 77 -24.72 -5.78 -12.04
CA ILE A 77 -25.32 -4.74 -11.17
C ILE A 77 -26.85 -4.81 -11.27
N ARG A 78 -27.39 -4.85 -12.50
CA ARG A 78 -28.85 -4.93 -12.72
C ARG A 78 -29.43 -6.28 -12.30
N GLY A 79 -28.78 -7.39 -12.64
CA GLY A 79 -29.25 -8.74 -12.32
C GLY A 79 -29.31 -9.01 -10.82
N GLU A 80 -28.32 -8.51 -10.07
CA GLU A 80 -28.27 -8.62 -8.62
C GLU A 80 -29.12 -7.56 -7.91
N LYS A 81 -29.63 -6.55 -8.64
CA LYS A 81 -30.34 -5.40 -8.06
C LYS A 81 -29.50 -4.74 -6.97
N ALA A 82 -28.23 -4.45 -7.28
CA ALA A 82 -27.37 -3.71 -6.37
C ALA A 82 -27.89 -2.28 -6.21
N ASP A 83 -27.69 -1.70 -5.03
CA ASP A 83 -28.02 -0.30 -4.73
C ASP A 83 -26.83 0.62 -4.99
N VAL A 84 -25.60 0.13 -4.77
CA VAL A 84 -24.34 0.88 -4.95
C VAL A 84 -23.27 -0.04 -5.53
N PHE A 85 -22.41 0.51 -6.40
CA PHE A 85 -21.21 -0.16 -6.91
C PHE A 85 -19.94 0.44 -6.29
N LEU A 86 -19.08 -0.39 -5.70
CA LEU A 86 -17.80 -0.02 -5.12
C LEU A 86 -16.66 -0.58 -5.97
N SER A 87 -15.86 0.32 -6.55
CA SER A 87 -14.65 -0.01 -7.29
C SER A 87 -13.41 0.32 -6.45
N PRO A 88 -12.44 -0.61 -6.28
CA PRO A 88 -11.16 -0.32 -5.63
C PRO A 88 -10.18 0.41 -6.57
N TYR A 89 -10.63 0.80 -7.77
CA TYR A 89 -9.82 1.37 -8.83
C TYR A 89 -10.36 2.72 -9.30
N TYR A 90 -9.56 3.44 -10.08
CA TYR A 90 -9.98 4.64 -10.81
C TYR A 90 -11.06 4.39 -11.88
N LYS A 91 -11.32 3.13 -12.24
CA LYS A 91 -12.25 2.75 -13.31
C LYS A 91 -13.62 2.37 -12.75
N THR A 92 -14.67 2.70 -13.49
CA THR A 92 -16.06 2.37 -13.17
C THR A 92 -16.86 2.18 -14.46
N PRO A 93 -17.93 1.39 -14.46
CA PRO A 93 -18.86 1.40 -15.57
C PRO A 93 -19.45 2.80 -15.77
N LEU A 94 -19.42 3.31 -17.02
CA LEU A 94 -19.98 4.63 -17.33
C LEU A 94 -21.51 4.66 -17.23
N LEU A 95 -22.14 3.47 -17.32
CA LEU A 95 -23.58 3.25 -17.24
C LEU A 95 -23.90 2.15 -16.21
N SER A 96 -23.47 2.34 -14.96
CA SER A 96 -23.77 1.45 -13.83
C SER A 96 -25.28 1.32 -13.58
N GLY A 97 -26.04 2.40 -13.76
CA GLY A 97 -27.46 2.48 -13.42
C GLY A 97 -27.73 2.69 -11.92
N VAL A 98 -26.66 2.78 -11.11
CA VAL A 98 -26.67 2.97 -9.66
C VAL A 98 -25.48 3.87 -9.27
N PRO A 99 -25.50 4.52 -8.09
CA PRO A 99 -24.34 5.27 -7.60
C PRO A 99 -23.06 4.42 -7.61
N ALA A 100 -21.98 5.00 -8.13
CA ALA A 100 -20.67 4.37 -8.18
C ALA A 100 -19.70 5.11 -7.26
N VAL A 101 -19.13 4.38 -6.31
CA VAL A 101 -18.05 4.85 -5.44
C VAL A 101 -16.75 4.23 -5.94
N VAL A 102 -15.76 5.05 -6.27
CA VAL A 102 -14.49 4.58 -6.83
C VAL A 102 -13.34 4.93 -5.90
N THR A 103 -12.30 4.10 -5.84
CA THR A 103 -11.10 4.36 -5.05
C THR A 103 -9.95 4.72 -5.96
N ILE A 104 -9.51 5.97 -5.92
CA ILE A 104 -8.29 6.42 -6.57
C ILE A 104 -7.21 6.52 -5.49
N CYS A 105 -6.39 5.48 -5.37
CA CYS A 105 -5.31 5.43 -4.39
C CYS A 105 -4.33 6.59 -4.58
N ASP A 106 -3.79 6.72 -5.79
CA ASP A 106 -2.93 7.83 -6.16
C ASP A 106 -2.93 8.00 -7.69
N LEU A 107 -2.21 9.01 -8.14
CA LEU A 107 -1.97 9.28 -9.56
C LEU A 107 -0.47 9.25 -9.87
N ILE A 108 0.29 8.37 -9.19
CA ILE A 108 1.76 8.32 -9.34
C ILE A 108 2.19 8.10 -10.79
N ASN A 109 1.37 7.39 -11.57
CA ASN A 109 1.58 7.15 -13.00
C ASN A 109 1.44 8.41 -13.88
N LEU A 110 0.77 9.45 -13.39
CA LEU A 110 0.65 10.76 -14.05
C LEU A 110 1.66 11.79 -13.51
N ILE A 111 2.15 11.58 -12.28
CA ILE A 111 3.04 12.51 -11.58
C ILE A 111 4.50 12.16 -11.84
N TYR A 112 4.87 10.90 -11.68
CA TYR A 112 6.27 10.50 -11.71
C TYR A 112 6.74 10.25 -13.16
N PRO A 113 7.78 10.95 -13.64
CA PRO A 113 8.20 10.92 -15.05
C PRO A 113 8.55 9.53 -15.59
N GLY A 114 8.99 8.61 -14.72
CA GLY A 114 9.38 7.24 -15.08
C GLY A 114 8.25 6.35 -15.62
N TYR A 115 6.99 6.79 -15.56
CA TYR A 115 5.83 6.01 -16.00
C TYR A 115 5.26 6.38 -17.38
N ALA A 116 5.85 7.33 -18.12
CA ALA A 116 5.15 7.92 -19.28
C ALA A 116 5.60 7.44 -20.67
N ARG A 117 4.62 6.91 -21.42
CA ARG A 117 4.47 7.15 -22.88
C ARG A 117 3.05 7.63 -23.31
N SER A 118 2.05 7.67 -22.42
CA SER A 118 0.66 8.07 -22.77
C SER A 118 -0.10 8.85 -21.67
N SER A 119 0.58 9.71 -20.90
CA SER A 119 0.02 10.38 -19.70
C SER A 119 -1.24 11.22 -19.97
N ALA A 120 -1.33 11.90 -21.13
CA ALA A 120 -2.50 12.73 -21.47
C ALA A 120 -3.78 11.89 -21.71
N PHE A 121 -3.66 10.77 -22.42
CA PHE A 121 -4.78 9.85 -22.66
C PHE A 121 -5.31 9.26 -21.35
N TYR A 122 -4.41 8.77 -20.49
CA TYR A 122 -4.80 8.23 -19.18
C TYR A 122 -5.41 9.31 -18.29
N ARG A 123 -4.86 10.52 -18.28
CA ARG A 123 -5.44 11.66 -17.55
C ARG A 123 -6.88 11.94 -17.99
N GLN A 124 -7.14 11.99 -19.30
CA GLN A 124 -8.49 12.21 -19.82
C GLN A 124 -9.43 11.07 -19.45
N LEU A 125 -8.99 9.82 -19.61
CA LEU A 125 -9.78 8.64 -19.26
C LEU A 125 -10.12 8.59 -17.77
N PHE A 126 -9.15 8.85 -16.90
CA PHE A 126 -9.35 8.90 -15.46
C PHE A 126 -10.29 10.05 -15.08
N GLY A 127 -10.18 11.19 -15.74
CA GLY A 127 -11.10 12.31 -15.57
C GLY A 127 -12.54 11.95 -15.93
N ILE A 128 -12.76 11.18 -17.00
CA ILE A 128 -14.11 10.68 -17.36
C ILE A 128 -14.67 9.78 -16.27
N TYR A 129 -13.90 8.81 -15.78
CA TYR A 129 -14.36 7.92 -14.71
C TYR A 129 -14.63 8.67 -13.41
N ALA A 130 -13.74 9.58 -13.03
CA ALA A 130 -13.90 10.40 -11.83
C ALA A 130 -15.12 11.32 -11.92
N ALA A 131 -15.38 11.92 -13.10
CA ALA A 131 -16.57 12.73 -13.31
C ALA A 131 -17.87 11.92 -13.18
N LYS A 132 -17.86 10.65 -13.62
CA LYS A 132 -19.01 9.74 -13.53
C LYS A 132 -19.22 9.13 -12.15
N ALA A 133 -18.20 9.04 -11.32
CA ALA A 133 -18.35 8.57 -9.96
C ALA A 133 -19.25 9.50 -9.13
N SER A 134 -20.12 8.91 -8.31
CA SER A 134 -20.93 9.63 -7.33
C SER A 134 -20.08 10.12 -6.16
N ALA A 135 -19.09 9.32 -5.75
CA ALA A 135 -18.07 9.69 -4.79
C ALA A 135 -16.73 9.00 -5.11
N ILE A 136 -15.64 9.62 -4.67
CA ILE A 136 -14.28 9.14 -4.86
C ILE A 136 -13.62 9.02 -3.49
N LEU A 137 -13.09 7.85 -3.23
CA LEU A 137 -12.25 7.53 -2.09
C LEU A 137 -10.78 7.68 -2.49
N THR A 138 -9.95 8.19 -1.60
CA THR A 138 -8.48 8.24 -1.79
C THR A 138 -7.77 7.98 -0.47
N ILE A 139 -6.48 7.66 -0.50
CA ILE A 139 -5.76 7.13 0.67
C ILE A 139 -4.88 8.15 1.39
N SER A 140 -4.76 9.37 0.89
CA SER A 140 -4.07 10.48 1.57
C SER A 140 -4.64 11.85 1.17
N ASP A 141 -4.47 12.85 2.02
CA ASP A 141 -4.75 14.25 1.67
C ASP A 141 -3.84 14.70 0.51
N ASN A 142 -2.59 14.24 0.47
CA ASN A 142 -1.72 14.47 -0.69
C ASN A 142 -2.33 13.92 -2.00
N SER A 143 -2.80 12.67 -2.01
CA SER A 143 -3.48 12.09 -3.18
C SER A 143 -4.78 12.82 -3.51
N LYS A 144 -5.54 13.28 -2.52
CA LYS A 144 -6.75 14.11 -2.73
C LYS A 144 -6.41 15.38 -3.51
N VAL A 145 -5.36 16.10 -3.10
CA VAL A 145 -4.90 17.31 -3.80
C VAL A 145 -4.49 17.01 -5.24
N ASP A 146 -3.79 15.89 -5.46
CA ASP A 146 -3.42 15.46 -6.82
C ASP A 146 -4.63 15.17 -7.70
N ILE A 147 -5.63 14.46 -7.16
CA ILE A 147 -6.85 14.12 -7.90
C ILE A 147 -7.60 15.38 -8.30
N MET A 148 -7.75 16.34 -7.39
CA MET A 148 -8.36 17.64 -7.70
C MET A 148 -7.59 18.36 -8.80
N ARG A 149 -6.28 18.49 -8.65
CA ARG A 149 -5.40 19.22 -9.59
C ARG A 149 -5.34 18.57 -10.97
N LEU A 150 -5.19 17.25 -11.02
CA LEU A 150 -4.92 16.53 -12.26
C LEU A 150 -6.21 16.13 -12.97
N LEU A 151 -7.25 15.73 -12.26
CA LEU A 151 -8.50 15.24 -12.86
C LEU A 151 -9.64 16.27 -12.85
N GLY A 152 -9.47 17.41 -12.17
CA GLY A 152 -10.50 18.46 -12.11
C GLY A 152 -11.73 18.04 -11.29
N VAL A 153 -11.55 17.14 -10.33
CA VAL A 153 -12.61 16.64 -9.47
C VAL A 153 -12.86 17.66 -8.34
N PRO A 154 -14.12 17.99 -8.04
CA PRO A 154 -14.42 18.93 -6.97
C PRO A 154 -14.30 18.26 -5.58
N GLU A 155 -13.96 19.04 -4.56
CA GLU A 155 -13.59 18.53 -3.23
C GLU A 155 -14.72 17.72 -2.58
N GLU A 156 -15.97 18.12 -2.76
CA GLU A 156 -17.15 17.49 -2.16
C GLU A 156 -17.37 16.04 -2.59
N LYS A 157 -16.82 15.65 -3.76
CA LYS A 157 -16.84 14.25 -4.22
C LYS A 157 -15.76 13.40 -3.55
N LEU A 158 -14.72 14.01 -2.96
CA LEU A 158 -13.54 13.33 -2.45
C LEU A 158 -13.63 13.09 -0.95
N SER A 159 -13.40 11.85 -0.54
CA SER A 159 -13.24 11.46 0.86
C SER A 159 -11.92 10.72 1.05
N VAL A 160 -11.13 11.15 2.03
CA VAL A 160 -9.88 10.47 2.39
C VAL A 160 -10.19 9.32 3.34
N ILE A 161 -9.69 8.14 3.01
CA ILE A 161 -9.80 6.92 3.79
C ILE A 161 -8.41 6.31 3.97
N TYR A 162 -7.83 6.52 5.15
CA TYR A 162 -6.51 6.01 5.43
C TYR A 162 -6.52 4.48 5.51
N PRO A 163 -5.66 3.77 4.75
CA PRO A 163 -5.46 2.33 4.92
C PRO A 163 -5.05 1.98 6.36
N GLY A 164 -5.62 0.89 6.87
CA GLY A 164 -5.30 0.37 8.19
C GLY A 164 -4.13 -0.62 8.18
N VAL A 165 -3.58 -0.87 9.36
CA VAL A 165 -2.63 -1.95 9.64
C VAL A 165 -3.34 -2.98 10.50
N ASP A 166 -3.46 -4.21 10.01
CA ASP A 166 -4.12 -5.29 10.76
C ASP A 166 -3.30 -5.69 12.01
N PRO A 167 -3.79 -5.41 13.24
CA PRO A 167 -3.09 -5.78 14.47
C PRO A 167 -3.01 -7.30 14.73
N GLY A 168 -3.84 -8.11 14.06
CA GLY A 168 -3.78 -9.56 14.08
C GLY A 168 -2.63 -10.14 13.25
N VAL A 169 -2.12 -9.38 12.28
CA VAL A 169 -0.98 -9.75 11.43
C VAL A 169 0.30 -9.06 11.89
N PHE A 170 0.25 -7.75 12.05
CA PHE A 170 1.40 -6.89 12.35
C PHE A 170 1.44 -6.51 13.83
N TYR A 171 2.24 -7.27 14.56
CA TYR A 171 2.62 -6.99 15.93
C TYR A 171 4.03 -7.51 16.13
N ARG A 172 4.68 -7.09 17.22
CA ARG A 172 6.04 -7.55 17.49
C ARG A 172 6.08 -9.06 17.71
N LYS A 173 6.76 -9.76 16.80
CA LYS A 173 7.01 -11.20 16.86
C LYS A 173 8.47 -11.48 17.20
N ARG A 174 8.72 -12.60 17.86
CA ARG A 174 10.09 -13.12 18.03
C ARG A 174 10.47 -13.89 16.79
N GLN A 175 11.58 -13.53 16.16
CA GLN A 175 12.09 -14.28 15.01
C GLN A 175 12.49 -15.70 15.39
N THR A 176 11.92 -16.67 14.67
CA THR A 176 12.27 -18.08 14.82
C THR A 176 13.60 -18.40 14.12
N ALA A 177 14.29 -19.45 14.57
CA ALA A 177 15.50 -19.93 13.88
C ALA A 177 15.18 -20.44 12.46
N VAL A 178 13.99 -21.03 12.28
CA VAL A 178 13.49 -21.49 10.98
C VAL A 178 13.31 -20.30 10.03
N PHE A 179 12.69 -19.21 10.50
CA PHE A 179 12.55 -17.98 9.71
C PHE A 179 13.89 -17.40 9.28
N ARG A 180 14.85 -17.26 10.22
CA ARG A 180 16.19 -16.74 9.90
C ARG A 180 16.90 -17.61 8.86
N SER A 181 16.87 -18.93 9.03
CA SER A 181 17.47 -19.87 8.09
C SER A 181 16.79 -19.83 6.71
N LYS A 182 15.46 -19.73 6.66
CA LYS A 182 14.67 -19.63 5.42
C LYS A 182 15.08 -18.43 4.56
N TYR A 183 15.39 -17.30 5.18
CA TYR A 183 15.71 -16.04 4.49
C TYR A 183 17.19 -15.64 4.54
N GLY A 184 18.05 -16.44 5.19
CA GLY A 184 19.48 -16.13 5.37
C GLY A 184 19.73 -14.89 6.25
N LEU A 185 18.93 -14.70 7.30
CA LEU A 185 18.93 -13.53 8.19
C LEU A 185 19.58 -13.83 9.54
N ASP A 186 20.82 -14.34 9.51
CA ASP A 186 21.56 -14.75 10.72
C ASP A 186 22.34 -13.60 11.38
N VAL A 187 22.31 -12.42 10.78
CA VAL A 187 22.98 -11.20 11.27
C VAL A 187 21.96 -10.06 11.37
N PRO A 188 22.21 -9.04 12.22
CA PRO A 188 21.40 -7.83 12.25
C PRO A 188 21.29 -7.20 10.86
N TYR A 189 20.13 -6.62 10.53
CA TYR A 189 19.89 -6.09 9.19
C TYR A 189 19.08 -4.80 9.16
N LEU A 190 19.33 -4.03 8.10
CA LEU A 190 18.53 -2.90 7.68
C LEU A 190 17.57 -3.40 6.59
N LEU A 191 16.32 -2.96 6.64
CA LEU A 191 15.27 -3.45 5.76
C LEU A 191 14.82 -2.37 4.78
N TYR A 192 14.61 -2.80 3.54
CA TYR A 192 13.79 -2.12 2.56
C TYR A 192 12.63 -3.02 2.16
N MET A 193 11.44 -2.45 2.02
CA MET A 193 10.23 -3.17 1.62
C MET A 193 9.55 -2.44 0.44
N GLY A 194 9.55 -3.08 -0.73
CA GLY A 194 8.91 -2.55 -1.92
C GLY A 194 9.45 -3.14 -3.21
N ASN A 195 8.85 -2.78 -4.34
CA ASN A 195 9.41 -3.10 -5.66
C ASN A 195 10.59 -2.19 -6.02
N GLY A 196 11.33 -2.52 -7.07
CA GLY A 196 12.45 -1.72 -7.56
C GLY A 196 12.07 -0.61 -8.54
N ASN A 197 10.81 -0.17 -8.57
CA ASN A 197 10.41 0.91 -9.47
C ASN A 197 11.19 2.20 -9.20
N PRO A 198 11.45 3.04 -10.22
CA PRO A 198 12.31 4.21 -10.07
C PRO A 198 11.91 5.18 -8.95
N HIS A 199 10.60 5.39 -8.74
CA HIS A 199 10.09 6.27 -7.71
C HIS A 199 10.36 5.78 -6.28
N LYS A 200 10.63 4.49 -6.09
CA LYS A 200 10.98 3.90 -4.79
C LYS A 200 12.42 4.18 -4.37
N ASN A 201 13.26 4.70 -5.27
CA ASN A 201 14.63 5.14 -4.97
C ASN A 201 15.53 4.08 -4.33
N VAL A 202 15.41 2.81 -4.73
CA VAL A 202 16.24 1.74 -4.13
C VAL A 202 17.73 1.96 -4.43
N ASN A 203 18.06 2.50 -5.61
CA ASN A 203 19.43 2.86 -5.97
C ASN A 203 20.02 3.91 -5.01
N GLY A 204 19.22 4.91 -4.60
CA GLY A 204 19.65 5.91 -3.63
C GLY A 204 19.96 5.30 -2.26
N LEU A 205 19.12 4.36 -1.80
CA LEU A 205 19.40 3.59 -0.59
C LEU A 205 20.67 2.75 -0.70
N ILE A 206 20.87 2.03 -1.81
CA ILE A 206 22.09 1.23 -2.01
C ILE A 206 23.33 2.13 -2.00
N ALA A 207 23.28 3.28 -2.66
CA ALA A 207 24.36 4.26 -2.64
C ALA A 207 24.65 4.76 -1.22
N ALA A 208 23.62 5.12 -0.46
CA ALA A 208 23.76 5.58 0.92
C ALA A 208 24.35 4.49 1.83
N TYR A 209 23.89 3.24 1.68
CA TYR A 209 24.41 2.09 2.41
C TYR A 209 25.88 1.82 2.08
N ASN A 210 26.28 1.92 0.80
CA ASN A 210 27.67 1.73 0.39
C ASN A 210 28.62 2.77 1.03
N LEU A 211 28.12 3.97 1.33
CA LEU A 211 28.86 5.04 2.02
C LEU A 211 28.93 4.88 3.55
N LEU A 212 28.27 3.88 4.14
CA LEU A 212 28.45 3.56 5.56
C LEU A 212 29.88 3.09 5.84
N SER A 213 30.36 3.36 7.06
CA SER A 213 31.69 2.92 7.49
C SER A 213 31.79 1.38 7.51
N PRO A 214 33.00 0.81 7.42
CA PRO A 214 33.21 -0.63 7.54
C PRO A 214 32.64 -1.23 8.83
N GLU A 215 32.59 -0.46 9.92
CA GLU A 215 31.98 -0.88 11.19
C GLU A 215 30.48 -1.17 11.04
N PHE A 216 29.72 -0.24 10.46
CA PHE A 216 28.28 -0.45 10.21
C PHE A 216 28.05 -1.60 9.24
N LYS A 217 28.80 -1.65 8.13
CA LYS A 217 28.64 -2.71 7.11
C LYS A 217 29.06 -4.09 7.60
N GLY A 218 29.98 -4.15 8.57
CA GLY A 218 30.37 -5.41 9.23
C GLY A 218 29.33 -5.92 10.22
N ARG A 219 28.48 -5.04 10.76
CA ARG A 219 27.45 -5.37 11.74
C ARG A 219 26.06 -5.56 11.16
N TYR A 220 25.69 -4.76 10.17
CA TYR A 220 24.35 -4.71 9.60
C TYR A 220 24.38 -5.03 8.13
N ARG A 221 23.55 -5.99 7.71
CA ARG A 221 23.34 -6.32 6.30
C ARG A 221 22.15 -5.54 5.74
N LEU A 222 22.22 -5.07 4.48
CA LEU A 222 21.05 -4.51 3.81
C LEU A 222 20.19 -5.63 3.23
N VAL A 223 18.90 -5.67 3.57
CA VAL A 223 17.92 -6.63 3.05
C VAL A 223 16.90 -5.90 2.21
N LEU A 224 16.85 -6.22 0.91
CA LEU A 224 15.87 -5.69 -0.03
C LEU A 224 14.76 -6.72 -0.24
N CYS A 225 13.56 -6.40 0.23
CA CYS A 225 12.38 -7.26 0.11
C CYS A 225 11.44 -6.77 -0.99
N GLY A 226 11.10 -7.65 -1.94
CA GLY A 226 10.15 -7.37 -3.02
C GLY A 226 10.75 -6.78 -4.30
N VAL A 227 12.08 -6.64 -4.37
CA VAL A 227 12.80 -6.16 -5.55
C VAL A 227 13.15 -7.32 -6.49
N GLY A 228 12.74 -7.22 -7.75
CA GLY A 228 13.06 -8.20 -8.80
C GLY A 228 14.50 -8.11 -9.31
N ASP A 229 15.01 -9.23 -9.86
CA ASP A 229 16.38 -9.32 -10.39
C ASP A 229 16.68 -8.31 -11.51
N SER A 230 15.67 -7.97 -12.32
CA SER A 230 15.80 -7.04 -13.44
C SER A 230 15.63 -5.57 -13.06
N GLU A 231 15.21 -5.27 -11.82
CA GLU A 231 14.83 -3.91 -11.42
C GLU A 231 16.02 -3.10 -10.90
N ILE A 232 17.12 -3.76 -10.50
CA ILE A 232 18.33 -3.12 -9.99
C ILE A 232 19.55 -3.74 -10.65
N ALA A 233 20.48 -2.89 -11.11
CA ALA A 233 21.73 -3.33 -11.69
C ALA A 233 22.59 -4.05 -10.62
N LEU A 234 22.92 -5.32 -10.88
CA LEU A 234 23.71 -6.17 -9.98
C LEU A 234 25.10 -5.56 -9.65
N GLU A 235 25.60 -4.70 -10.51
CA GLU A 235 26.90 -4.03 -10.37
C GLU A 235 26.96 -3.04 -9.19
N GLN A 236 25.82 -2.60 -8.66
CA GLN A 236 25.77 -1.70 -7.50
C GLN A 236 25.99 -2.41 -6.16
N PHE A 237 25.99 -3.75 -6.15
CA PHE A 237 26.19 -4.55 -4.94
C PHE A 237 27.68 -4.86 -4.75
N SER A 238 28.26 -4.33 -3.67
CA SER A 238 29.52 -4.90 -3.16
C SER A 238 29.23 -6.34 -2.71
N SER A 239 29.95 -7.35 -3.24
CA SER A 239 29.73 -8.76 -2.93
C SER A 239 29.54 -9.00 -1.42
N GLY A 240 28.40 -9.61 -1.05
CA GLY A 240 28.06 -10.00 0.33
C GLY A 240 27.35 -8.93 1.18
N SER A 241 27.34 -7.66 0.77
CA SER A 241 26.83 -6.56 1.61
C SER A 241 25.30 -6.40 1.60
N CYS A 242 24.62 -6.99 0.61
CA CYS A 242 23.16 -6.95 0.48
C CYS A 242 22.58 -8.37 0.35
N VAL A 243 21.37 -8.59 0.87
CA VAL A 243 20.50 -9.74 0.58
C VAL A 243 19.31 -9.22 -0.21
N ARG A 244 18.91 -9.92 -1.25
CA ARG A 244 17.61 -9.73 -1.87
C ARG A 244 16.74 -10.90 -1.45
N ILE A 245 15.63 -10.60 -0.80
CA ILE A 245 14.60 -11.57 -0.52
C ILE A 245 13.43 -11.25 -1.46
N GLY A 246 12.94 -12.27 -2.15
CA GLY A 246 11.86 -12.12 -3.12
C GLY A 246 10.54 -11.78 -2.43
N TYR A 247 9.45 -12.35 -2.92
CA TYR A 247 8.16 -12.22 -2.26
C TYR A 247 8.18 -12.87 -0.87
N VAL A 248 7.76 -12.11 0.16
CA VAL A 248 7.59 -12.59 1.54
C VAL A 248 6.09 -12.62 1.84
N PRO A 249 5.51 -13.78 2.18
CA PRO A 249 4.10 -13.86 2.56
C PRO A 249 3.80 -13.07 3.83
N ASP A 250 2.57 -12.56 3.98
CA ASP A 250 2.17 -11.72 5.12
C ASP A 250 2.47 -12.34 6.49
N ALA A 251 2.30 -13.66 6.61
CA ALA A 251 2.61 -14.41 7.83
C ALA A 251 4.07 -14.22 8.30
N ASP A 252 4.98 -14.11 7.35
CA ASP A 252 6.42 -13.95 7.55
C ASP A 252 6.84 -12.47 7.62
N MET A 253 6.06 -11.55 7.05
CA MET A 253 6.41 -10.10 7.03
C MET A 253 6.51 -9.51 8.45
N ALA A 254 5.66 -9.92 9.38
CA ALA A 254 5.74 -9.44 10.75
C ALA A 254 7.03 -9.87 11.46
N GLU A 255 7.52 -11.11 11.22
CA GLU A 255 8.84 -11.55 11.71
C GLU A 255 9.98 -10.78 11.02
N LEU A 256 9.84 -10.48 9.73
CA LEU A 256 10.80 -9.67 8.97
C LEU A 256 10.91 -8.24 9.51
N TYR A 257 9.81 -7.58 9.80
CA TYR A 257 9.85 -6.26 10.42
C TYR A 257 10.38 -6.33 11.85
N SER A 258 9.91 -7.29 12.65
CA SER A 258 10.25 -7.36 14.09
C SER A 258 11.74 -7.58 14.38
N GLY A 259 12.47 -8.20 13.45
CA GLY A 259 13.93 -8.37 13.57
C GLY A 259 14.77 -7.35 12.80
N ALA A 260 14.16 -6.45 12.05
CA ALA A 260 14.89 -5.38 11.39
C ALA A 260 15.35 -4.35 12.44
N GLU A 261 16.61 -3.91 12.34
CA GLU A 261 17.17 -2.87 13.20
C GLU A 261 16.72 -1.47 12.77
N LEU A 262 16.34 -1.35 11.49
CA LEU A 262 15.85 -0.13 10.88
C LEU A 262 15.14 -0.45 9.56
N LEU A 263 13.96 0.10 9.34
CA LEU A 263 13.36 0.21 8.00
C LEU A 263 13.81 1.52 7.36
N VAL A 264 14.31 1.46 6.13
CA VAL A 264 14.59 2.63 5.29
C VAL A 264 13.56 2.69 4.16
N PHE A 265 12.83 3.81 4.08
CA PHE A 265 11.78 4.03 3.08
C PHE A 265 12.12 5.25 2.20
N PRO A 266 12.95 5.07 1.14
CA PRO A 266 13.63 6.15 0.45
C PRO A 266 12.84 6.78 -0.71
N SER A 267 11.58 6.42 -0.88
CA SER A 267 10.76 6.78 -2.04
C SER A 267 10.73 8.28 -2.32
N PHE A 268 10.84 8.65 -3.59
CA PHE A 268 10.59 10.00 -4.09
C PHE A 268 9.10 10.36 -4.04
N TYR A 269 8.22 9.36 -4.18
CA TYR A 269 6.78 9.57 -4.18
C TYR A 269 6.02 8.33 -3.73
N GLU A 270 4.96 8.52 -2.94
CA GLU A 270 4.07 7.46 -2.49
C GLU A 270 2.62 7.96 -2.43
N GLY A 271 1.67 7.05 -2.64
CA GLY A 271 0.26 7.30 -2.37
C GLY A 271 -0.11 7.28 -0.89
N PHE A 272 0.56 6.44 -0.09
CA PHE A 272 0.32 6.36 1.36
C PHE A 272 1.51 5.83 2.19
N GLY A 273 2.10 4.68 1.83
CA GLY A 273 3.21 4.09 2.57
C GLY A 273 2.79 3.20 3.75
N LEU A 274 2.11 2.07 3.46
CA LEU A 274 1.83 1.02 4.44
C LEU A 274 3.09 0.40 5.09
N PRO A 275 4.20 0.10 4.36
CA PRO A 275 5.33 -0.61 4.96
C PRO A 275 5.96 0.07 6.18
N PRO A 276 6.16 1.40 6.21
CA PRO A 276 6.50 2.13 7.44
C PRO A 276 5.57 1.87 8.63
N LEU A 277 4.25 1.91 8.42
CA LEU A 277 3.28 1.70 9.51
C LEU A 277 3.28 0.24 10.00
N GLU A 278 3.42 -0.73 9.09
CA GLU A 278 3.57 -2.15 9.41
C GLU A 278 4.86 -2.39 10.23
N ALA A 279 5.97 -1.74 9.84
CA ALA A 279 7.23 -1.80 10.58
C ALA A 279 7.10 -1.20 11.98
N MET A 280 6.45 -0.04 12.09
CA MET A 280 6.14 0.60 13.36
C MET A 280 5.29 -0.30 14.28
N ALA A 281 4.25 -0.95 13.75
CA ALA A 281 3.42 -1.91 14.49
C ALA A 281 4.21 -3.13 14.99
N CYS A 282 5.29 -3.50 14.29
CA CYS A 282 6.20 -4.56 14.69
C CYS A 282 7.32 -4.09 15.64
N GLY A 283 7.39 -2.79 15.95
CA GLY A 283 8.44 -2.20 16.78
C GLY A 283 9.78 -2.02 16.07
N CYS A 284 9.77 -1.86 14.75
CA CYS A 284 10.94 -1.50 13.96
C CYS A 284 10.98 0.03 13.79
N PRO A 285 12.10 0.69 14.14
CA PRO A 285 12.27 2.11 13.90
C PRO A 285 12.35 2.40 12.39
N VAL A 286 11.84 3.56 11.98
CA VAL A 286 11.74 3.95 10.57
C VAL A 286 12.56 5.21 10.30
N VAL A 287 13.27 5.21 9.18
CA VAL A 287 13.74 6.42 8.50
C VAL A 287 13.05 6.52 7.13
N SER A 288 12.51 7.67 6.80
CA SER A 288 11.70 7.87 5.60
C SER A 288 12.05 9.17 4.89
N SER A 289 11.73 9.27 3.60
CA SER A 289 11.85 10.53 2.88
C SER A 289 10.84 11.57 3.39
N ARG A 290 11.21 12.86 3.37
CA ARG A 290 10.27 13.97 3.59
C ARG A 290 9.53 14.34 2.31
N ALA A 291 8.89 13.37 1.66
CA ALA A 291 8.25 13.56 0.36
C ALA A 291 6.81 13.07 0.34
N SER A 292 5.98 13.65 -0.54
CA SER A 292 4.58 13.26 -0.78
C SER A 292 3.76 13.17 0.53
N CYS A 293 3.03 12.08 0.74
CA CYS A 293 2.23 11.82 1.95
C CYS A 293 3.06 11.38 3.17
N MET A 294 4.37 11.18 3.10
CA MET A 294 5.14 10.67 4.25
C MET A 294 5.07 11.57 5.51
N PRO A 295 5.10 12.91 5.42
CA PRO A 295 4.87 13.79 6.57
C PRO A 295 3.47 13.65 7.17
N GLU A 296 2.46 13.50 6.31
CA GLU A 296 1.06 13.30 6.69
C GLU A 296 0.87 11.97 7.41
N VAL A 297 1.51 10.89 6.92
CA VAL A 297 1.31 9.52 7.37
C VAL A 297 2.19 9.11 8.55
N LEU A 298 3.43 9.61 8.63
CA LEU A 298 4.38 9.20 9.68
C LEU A 298 4.53 10.23 10.80
N ALA A 299 4.09 11.47 10.60
CA ALA A 299 4.17 12.56 11.58
C ALA A 299 5.56 12.65 12.23
N ASP A 300 5.67 12.58 13.56
CA ASP A 300 6.95 12.65 14.27
C ASP A 300 7.52 11.26 14.64
N ALA A 301 6.96 10.17 14.11
CA ALA A 301 7.32 8.79 14.46
C ALA A 301 8.49 8.21 13.65
N CYS A 302 9.11 8.99 12.77
CA CYS A 302 10.31 8.60 12.03
C CYS A 302 11.31 9.77 11.96
N LEU A 303 12.58 9.47 11.64
CA LEU A 303 13.47 10.51 11.13
C LEU A 303 13.30 10.66 9.63
N TYR A 304 13.21 11.92 9.21
CA TYR A 304 13.11 12.27 7.81
C TYR A 304 14.47 12.60 7.19
N PHE A 305 14.64 12.24 5.92
CA PHE A 305 15.73 12.69 5.06
C PHE A 305 15.20 13.27 3.74
N ASP A 306 16.06 14.00 3.05
CA ASP A 306 15.88 14.38 1.65
C ASP A 306 16.21 13.18 0.72
N PRO A 307 15.26 12.65 -0.07
CA PRO A 307 15.50 11.47 -0.92
C PRO A 307 16.49 11.73 -2.06
N ASP A 308 16.72 12.99 -2.45
CA ASP A 308 17.71 13.35 -3.47
C ASP A 308 19.14 13.46 -2.90
N ASN A 309 19.28 13.44 -1.56
CA ASN A 309 20.56 13.60 -0.87
C ASN A 309 21.03 12.29 -0.24
N ILE A 310 21.89 11.56 -0.96
CA ILE A 310 22.48 10.28 -0.53
C ILE A 310 23.21 10.39 0.82
N LEU A 311 23.86 11.54 1.09
CA LEU A 311 24.56 11.78 2.35
C LEU A 311 23.56 11.90 3.51
N ASP A 312 22.44 12.59 3.33
CA ASP A 312 21.41 12.72 4.36
C ASP A 312 20.74 11.37 4.65
N ILE A 313 20.44 10.55 3.63
CA ILE A 313 19.93 9.18 3.82
C ILE A 313 20.88 8.39 4.73
N ARG A 314 22.17 8.37 4.39
CA ARG A 314 23.21 7.69 5.18
C ARG A 314 23.27 8.24 6.60
N ASP A 315 23.28 9.56 6.76
CA ASP A 315 23.44 10.21 8.06
C ASP A 315 22.25 9.89 8.99
N LYS A 316 21.02 9.85 8.47
CA LYS A 316 19.85 9.40 9.25
C LYS A 316 19.93 7.94 9.63
N MET A 317 20.39 7.07 8.73
CA MET A 317 20.61 5.65 9.06
C MET A 317 21.62 5.52 10.20
N GLN A 318 22.77 6.18 10.11
CA GLN A 318 23.81 6.13 11.15
C GLN A 318 23.32 6.68 12.49
N HIS A 319 22.55 7.77 12.49
CA HIS A 319 22.05 8.37 13.71
C HIS A 319 21.14 7.40 14.49
N VAL A 320 20.17 6.77 13.83
CA VAL A 320 19.26 5.80 14.49
C VAL A 320 20.00 4.54 14.96
N LEU A 321 21.00 4.09 14.20
CA LEU A 321 21.77 2.89 14.56
C LEU A 321 22.72 3.14 15.73
N SER A 322 23.25 4.37 15.87
CA SER A 322 24.21 4.74 16.91
C SER A 322 23.57 5.21 18.21
N ASP A 323 22.39 5.84 18.13
CA ASP A 323 21.69 6.40 19.29
C ASP A 323 20.57 5.46 19.77
N ALA A 324 20.84 4.75 20.86
CA ALA A 324 19.88 3.84 21.47
C ALA A 324 18.66 4.57 22.08
N SER A 325 18.83 5.80 22.56
CA SER A 325 17.74 6.60 23.13
C SER A 325 16.79 7.05 22.05
N LEU A 326 17.32 7.60 20.95
CA LEU A 326 16.54 7.97 19.78
C LEU A 326 15.80 6.78 19.19
N ARG A 327 16.46 5.62 19.08
CA ARG A 327 15.80 4.40 18.61
C ARG A 327 14.62 3.99 19.50
N ALA A 328 14.79 4.02 20.82
CA ALA A 328 13.70 3.71 21.75
C ALA A 328 12.54 4.71 21.64
N GLU A 329 12.84 6.00 21.44
CA GLU A 329 11.83 7.04 21.22
C GLU A 329 11.05 6.79 19.93
N LEU A 330 11.73 6.52 18.81
CA LEU A 330 11.10 6.25 17.52
C LEU A 330 10.23 4.98 17.57
N ILE A 331 10.68 3.93 18.25
CA ILE A 331 9.87 2.72 18.45
C ILE A 331 8.58 3.04 19.22
N ARG A 332 8.67 3.79 20.32
CA ARG A 332 7.50 4.19 21.11
C ARG A 332 6.52 5.02 20.27
N LYS A 333 7.02 6.06 19.60
CA LYS A 333 6.20 6.89 18.70
C LYS A 333 5.63 6.09 17.55
N GLY A 334 6.37 5.12 17.02
CA GLY A 334 5.92 4.19 16.00
C GLY A 334 4.70 3.39 16.44
N TYR A 335 4.74 2.77 17.62
CA TYR A 335 3.58 2.06 18.16
C TYR A 335 2.36 2.98 18.29
N ASP A 336 2.55 4.17 18.88
CA ASP A 336 1.47 5.15 19.04
C ASP A 336 0.89 5.56 17.67
N ARG A 337 1.77 5.74 16.67
CA ARG A 337 1.39 6.13 15.32
C ARG A 337 0.61 5.03 14.60
N ALA A 338 1.14 3.80 14.59
CA ALA A 338 0.51 2.66 13.94
C ALA A 338 -0.86 2.33 14.55
N ALA A 339 -1.03 2.48 15.88
CA ALA A 339 -2.31 2.29 16.56
C ALA A 339 -3.42 3.25 16.10
N GLY A 340 -3.06 4.36 15.44
CA GLY A 340 -3.99 5.29 14.81
C GLY A 340 -4.56 4.82 13.47
N TYR A 341 -3.91 3.86 12.81
CA TYR A 341 -4.27 3.37 11.47
C TYR A 341 -4.93 2.00 11.56
N LYS A 342 -6.24 2.02 11.82
CA LYS A 342 -7.05 0.83 12.08
C LYS A 342 -7.97 0.53 10.89
N PRO A 343 -8.03 -0.71 10.37
CA PRO A 343 -8.95 -1.07 9.28
C PRO A 343 -10.41 -0.70 9.54
N GLU A 344 -10.85 -0.75 10.81
CA GLU A 344 -12.19 -0.38 11.25
C GLU A 344 -12.51 1.09 10.97
N ARG A 345 -11.50 1.99 11.06
CA ARG A 345 -11.67 3.41 10.72
C ARG A 345 -11.86 3.58 9.22
N THR A 346 -11.07 2.86 8.41
CA THR A 346 -11.21 2.83 6.95
C THR A 346 -12.62 2.40 6.55
N ALA A 347 -13.11 1.30 7.13
CA ALA A 347 -14.45 0.77 6.88
C ALA A 347 -15.56 1.74 7.30
N ALA A 348 -15.43 2.40 8.47
CA ALA A 348 -16.39 3.39 8.94
C ALA A 348 -16.54 4.57 7.96
N GLU A 349 -15.44 5.06 7.39
CA GLU A 349 -15.50 6.14 6.39
C GLU A 349 -16.08 5.65 5.06
N ILE A 350 -15.76 4.43 4.63
CA ILE A 350 -16.39 3.83 3.43
C ILE A 350 -17.91 3.72 3.62
N VAL A 351 -18.38 3.29 4.80
CA VAL A 351 -19.82 3.26 5.14
C VAL A 351 -20.44 4.64 4.97
N ARG A 352 -19.85 5.68 5.58
CA ARG A 352 -20.39 7.05 5.50
C ARG A 352 -20.51 7.53 4.06
N VAL A 353 -19.53 7.20 3.22
CA VAL A 353 -19.56 7.56 1.81
C VAL A 353 -20.64 6.80 1.06
N ILE A 354 -20.79 5.49 1.31
CA ILE A 354 -21.84 4.68 0.68
C ILE A 354 -23.24 5.14 1.10
N GLU A 355 -23.46 5.50 2.37
CA GLU A 355 -24.75 5.98 2.86
C GLU A 355 -25.13 7.37 2.33
N ARG A 356 -24.14 8.16 1.89
CA ARG A 356 -24.34 9.51 1.35
C ARG A 356 -24.78 9.50 -0.12
N VAL A 357 -24.43 8.45 -0.89
CA VAL A 357 -24.58 8.43 -2.35
C VAL A 357 -25.88 7.84 -2.85
#